data_AF-A0A9N9D6Q1-F1
#
_entry.id   AF-A0A9N9D6Q1-F1
#
_cell.length_a   1.000
_cell.length_b   1.000
_cell.length_c   1.000
_cell.angle_alpha   90.00
_cell.angle_beta   90.00
_cell.angle_gamma   90.00
#
_symmetry.space_group_name_H-M   'P 1'
#
loop_
_entity.id
_entity.type
_entity.pdbx_description
1 polymer ?
#
loop_
_entity_poly.entity_id
_entity_poly.type
_entity_poly.pdbx_seq_one_letter_code
_entity_poly.pdbx_strand_id
1 'polypeptide(L)'
;MNYTIMCLQDDGLNPSHYVSAPGMFNDFLYKSSGAELKLITNIDKYLMVENSIREGMIMTSHQYAKANNSQCSDYKFSKPNSWIMYEDMNALYSDAMTQYMPTKILSKVALEKIPDIQSIVPDAKIGYILEVDLEVSVHMHDFFADYPLVPEKQIVPED
;
A
#
# COMPACT_ATOMS: atom_id res chain seq x y z
N MET A 1 -26.16 -21.58 9.25
CA MET A 1 -25.15 -22.18 8.36
C MET A 1 -23.91 -22.45 9.19
N ASN A 2 -23.34 -23.66 9.14
CA ASN A 2 -22.14 -23.98 9.91
C ASN A 2 -20.91 -23.48 9.14
N TYR A 3 -20.17 -22.53 9.73
CA TYR A 3 -19.01 -21.89 9.11
C TYR A 3 -17.94 -22.92 8.67
N THR A 4 -17.70 -23.96 9.47
CA THR A 4 -16.76 -25.04 9.12
C THR A 4 -17.19 -25.79 7.87
N ILE A 5 -18.49 -26.05 7.70
CA ILE A 5 -19.01 -26.75 6.51
C ILE A 5 -18.85 -25.87 5.27
N MET A 6 -19.14 -24.58 5.39
CA MET A 6 -18.99 -23.60 4.30
C MET A 6 -17.52 -23.52 3.83
N CYS A 7 -16.58 -23.31 4.74
CA CYS A 7 -15.14 -23.26 4.40
C CYS A 7 -14.63 -24.56 3.78
N LEU A 8 -15.11 -25.72 4.25
CA LEU A 8 -14.76 -27.00 3.66
C LEU A 8 -15.34 -27.18 2.25
N GLN A 9 -16.53 -26.63 1.97
CA GLN A 9 -17.18 -26.73 0.66
C GLN A 9 -16.58 -25.74 -0.34
N ASP A 10 -16.38 -24.49 0.06
CA ASP A 10 -15.98 -23.40 -0.82
C ASP A 10 -14.46 -23.33 -0.97
N ASP A 11 -13.73 -23.41 0.15
CA ASP A 11 -12.27 -23.24 0.18
C ASP A 11 -11.52 -24.58 0.17
N GLY A 12 -12.21 -25.66 0.55
CA GLY A 12 -11.61 -26.96 0.83
C GLY A 12 -10.59 -26.89 1.98
N LEU A 13 -10.81 -25.99 2.94
CA LEU A 13 -9.99 -25.80 4.14
C LEU A 13 -10.87 -25.95 5.38
N ASN A 14 -10.33 -26.58 6.42
CA ASN A 14 -11.02 -26.71 7.70
C ASN A 14 -10.47 -25.67 8.69
N PRO A 15 -11.29 -24.68 9.12
CA PRO A 15 -10.87 -23.63 10.05
C PRO A 15 -10.25 -24.15 11.34
N SER A 16 -10.63 -25.33 11.82
CA SER A 16 -10.12 -25.92 13.06
C SER A 16 -8.63 -26.30 13.02
N HIS A 17 -8.00 -26.30 11.85
CA HIS A 17 -6.56 -26.56 11.69
C HIS A 17 -5.71 -25.28 11.76
N TYR A 18 -6.35 -24.12 11.88
CA TYR A 18 -5.67 -22.83 11.86
C TYR A 18 -5.75 -22.14 13.22
N VAL A 19 -4.63 -21.53 13.62
CA VAL A 19 -4.54 -20.74 14.86
C VAL A 19 -5.30 -19.41 14.71
N SER A 20 -5.37 -18.87 13.49
CA SER A 20 -6.01 -17.58 13.20
C SER A 20 -6.60 -17.53 11.80
N ALA A 21 -7.57 -16.65 11.60
CA ALA A 21 -8.20 -16.43 10.29
C ALA A 21 -7.21 -15.99 9.19
N PRO A 22 -6.22 -15.10 9.45
CA PRO A 22 -5.21 -14.75 8.43
C PRO A 22 -4.38 -15.95 7.95
N GLY A 23 -4.06 -16.90 8.84
CA GLY A 23 -3.34 -18.11 8.45
C GLY A 23 -4.15 -18.96 7.47
N MET A 24 -5.43 -19.16 7.76
CA MET A 24 -6.35 -19.86 6.86
C MET A 24 -6.52 -19.11 5.53
N PHE A 25 -6.68 -17.80 5.57
CA PHE A 25 -6.86 -16.97 4.38
C PHE A 25 -5.63 -17.02 3.47
N ASN A 26 -4.42 -16.98 4.03
CA ASN A 26 -3.19 -17.11 3.25
C ASN A 26 -3.11 -18.46 2.53
N ASP A 27 -3.41 -19.56 3.23
CA ASP A 27 -3.44 -20.89 2.61
C ASP A 27 -4.48 -20.98 1.49
N PHE A 28 -5.67 -20.41 1.70
CA PHE A 28 -6.68 -20.32 0.65
C PHE A 28 -6.20 -19.52 -0.55
N LEU A 29 -5.55 -18.38 -0.31
CA LEU A 29 -5.01 -17.53 -1.37
C LEU A 29 -3.96 -18.26 -2.20
N TYR A 30 -3.00 -18.95 -1.59
CA TYR A 30 -1.99 -19.71 -2.33
C TYR A 30 -2.59 -20.91 -3.07
N LYS A 31 -3.54 -21.61 -2.45
CA LYS A 31 -4.24 -22.74 -3.07
C LYS A 31 -5.05 -22.31 -4.29
N SER A 32 -5.76 -21.19 -4.22
CA SER A 32 -6.61 -20.66 -5.29
C SER A 32 -5.80 -20.03 -6.43
N SER A 33 -4.76 -19.27 -6.10
CA SER A 33 -3.90 -18.61 -7.10
C SER A 33 -2.88 -19.55 -7.75
N GLY A 34 -2.50 -20.64 -7.07
CA GLY A 34 -1.37 -21.48 -7.47
C GLY A 34 -0.02 -20.78 -7.35
N ALA A 35 0.04 -19.61 -6.69
CA ALA A 35 1.26 -18.85 -6.53
C ALA A 35 2.21 -19.53 -5.54
N GLU A 36 3.49 -19.60 -5.91
CA GLU A 36 4.55 -20.09 -5.03
C GLU A 36 5.48 -18.96 -4.60
N LEU A 37 5.48 -18.64 -3.30
CA LEU A 37 6.48 -17.73 -2.74
C LEU A 37 7.82 -18.44 -2.55
N LYS A 38 8.92 -17.78 -2.95
CA LYS A 38 10.27 -18.27 -2.69
C LYS A 38 10.83 -17.62 -1.43
N LEU A 39 11.37 -18.47 -0.54
CA LEU A 39 11.99 -18.03 0.70
C LEU A 39 13.18 -17.10 0.42
N ILE A 40 13.22 -15.98 1.13
CA ILE A 40 14.37 -15.06 1.11
C ILE A 40 15.41 -15.62 2.09
N THR A 41 16.51 -16.15 1.57
CA THR A 41 17.57 -16.79 2.38
C THR A 41 18.77 -15.89 2.68
N ASN A 42 18.91 -14.79 1.94
CA ASN A 42 19.99 -13.83 2.13
C ASN A 42 19.49 -12.66 2.99
N ILE A 43 20.25 -12.34 4.04
CA ILE A 43 19.88 -11.32 5.03
C ILE A 43 19.81 -9.92 4.42
N ASP A 44 20.71 -9.56 3.51
CA ASP A 44 20.73 -8.23 2.89
C ASP A 44 19.48 -7.99 2.05
N LYS A 45 19.05 -9.01 1.29
CA LYS A 45 17.78 -8.97 0.54
C LYS A 45 16.58 -8.84 1.45
N TYR A 46 16.60 -9.57 2.58
CA TYR A 46 15.52 -9.54 3.55
C TYR A 46 15.41 -8.14 4.19
N LEU A 47 16.53 -7.59 4.67
CA LEU A 47 16.58 -6.25 5.27
C LEU A 47 16.19 -5.15 4.28
N MET A 48 16.59 -5.27 3.01
CA MET A 48 16.16 -4.32 1.98
C MET A 48 14.64 -4.30 1.82
N VAL A 49 14.00 -5.48 1.78
CA VAL A 49 12.53 -5.57 1.70
C VAL A 49 11.89 -5.06 2.99
N GLU A 50 12.36 -5.49 4.16
CA GLU A 50 11.81 -5.08 5.45
C GLU A 50 11.89 -3.56 5.66
N ASN A 51 13.04 -2.96 5.33
CA ASN A 51 13.22 -1.51 5.39
C ASN A 51 12.40 -0.74 4.36
N SER A 52 11.93 -1.40 3.29
CA SER A 52 11.05 -0.80 2.28
C SER A 52 9.56 -0.86 2.65
N ILE A 53 9.18 -1.70 3.62
CA ILE A 53 7.78 -1.82 4.05
C ILE A 53 7.33 -0.51 4.71
N ARG A 54 6.17 -0.02 4.27
CA ARG A 54 5.44 1.11 4.87
C ARG A 54 4.03 0.64 5.19
N GLU A 55 3.46 1.19 6.25
CA GLU A 55 2.07 0.93 6.63
C GLU A 55 1.12 1.89 5.91
N GLY A 56 -0.13 1.98 6.39
CA GLY A 56 -1.09 2.95 5.88
C GLY A 56 -0.56 4.38 5.99
N MET A 57 -0.79 5.16 4.94
CA MET A 57 -0.45 6.57 4.93
C MET A 57 -1.53 7.37 5.67
N ILE A 58 -1.11 8.14 6.68
CA ILE A 58 -1.96 9.12 7.36
C ILE A 58 -1.32 10.48 7.17
N MET A 59 -2.06 11.42 6.58
CA MET A 59 -1.61 12.79 6.36
C MET A 59 -2.72 13.77 6.69
N THR A 60 -2.35 14.87 7.35
CA THR A 60 -3.21 16.01 7.65
C THR A 60 -2.53 17.29 7.19
N SER A 61 -2.80 17.70 5.95
CA SER A 61 -2.21 18.92 5.36
C SER A 61 -2.83 20.20 5.93
N HIS A 62 -4.10 20.12 6.36
CA HIS A 62 -4.83 21.22 6.98
C HIS A 62 -5.46 20.75 8.31
N GLN A 63 -5.16 21.45 9.40
CA GLN A 63 -5.67 21.09 10.73
C GLN A 63 -7.19 21.29 10.88
N TYR A 64 -7.78 22.17 10.07
CA TYR A 64 -9.20 22.49 10.11
C TYR A 64 -9.72 22.88 8.73
N ALA A 65 -10.82 22.24 8.33
CA ALA A 65 -11.59 22.61 7.15
C ALA A 65 -13.07 22.65 7.51
N LYS A 66 -13.78 23.66 6.98
CA LYS A 66 -15.23 23.79 7.13
C LYS A 66 -15.86 24.23 5.82
N ALA A 67 -16.83 23.45 5.35
CA ALA A 67 -17.63 23.78 4.18
C ALA A 67 -18.50 25.02 4.44
N ASN A 68 -18.71 25.84 3.42
CA ASN A 68 -19.65 26.97 3.43
C ASN A 68 -20.55 26.84 2.21
N ASN A 69 -21.66 26.12 2.34
CA ASN A 69 -22.66 25.99 1.28
C ASN A 69 -24.07 26.06 1.86
N SER A 70 -25.08 26.14 0.99
CA SER A 70 -26.48 26.33 1.37
C SER A 70 -27.08 25.20 2.22
N GLN A 71 -26.41 24.06 2.34
CA GLN A 71 -26.83 22.95 3.20
C GLN A 71 -26.29 23.08 4.64
N CYS A 72 -25.31 23.96 4.87
CA CYS A 72 -24.77 24.24 6.21
C CYS A 72 -25.71 25.17 6.99
N SER A 73 -25.98 24.86 8.25
CA SER A 73 -26.85 25.67 9.11
C SER A 73 -26.31 27.07 9.39
N ASP A 74 -24.98 27.26 9.33
CA ASP A 74 -24.32 28.55 9.51
C ASP A 74 -23.77 29.16 8.21
N TYR A 75 -24.38 28.82 7.07
CA TYR A 75 -24.03 29.36 5.76
C TYR A 75 -23.94 30.89 5.74
N LYS A 76 -22.85 31.41 5.18
CA LYS A 76 -22.61 32.85 5.02
C LYS A 76 -22.52 33.19 3.54
N PHE A 77 -23.52 33.92 3.03
CA PHE A 77 -23.55 34.42 1.64
C PHE A 77 -22.36 35.35 1.32
N SER A 78 -21.77 36.00 2.33
CA SER A 78 -20.59 36.87 2.16
C SER A 78 -19.29 36.11 1.93
N LYS A 79 -19.27 34.78 2.09
CA LYS A 79 -18.08 33.95 1.89
C LYS A 79 -18.22 33.09 0.62
N PRO A 80 -17.11 32.71 -0.03
CA PRO A 80 -17.14 31.78 -1.15
C PRO A 80 -17.85 30.47 -0.80
N ASN A 81 -18.56 29.90 -1.77
CA ASN A 81 -19.20 28.60 -1.61
C ASN A 81 -18.13 27.49 -1.58
N SER A 82 -18.20 26.57 -0.61
CA SER A 82 -17.25 25.46 -0.48
C SER A 82 -17.91 24.17 0.02
N TRP A 83 -17.30 23.04 -0.37
CA TRP A 83 -17.75 21.68 -0.06
C TRP A 83 -16.56 20.87 0.45
N ILE A 84 -16.85 19.84 1.26
CA ILE A 84 -15.84 18.85 1.69
C ILE A 84 -16.22 17.54 1.01
N MET A 85 -15.24 16.93 0.34
CA MET A 85 -15.38 15.64 -0.30
C MET A 85 -14.80 14.56 0.63
N TYR A 86 -15.50 13.43 0.72
CA TYR A 86 -15.02 12.26 1.43
C TYR A 86 -15.05 11.08 0.45
N GLU A 87 -13.88 10.49 0.21
CA GLU A 87 -13.72 9.31 -0.62
C GLU A 87 -13.13 8.19 0.24
N ASP A 88 -13.70 6.99 0.12
CA ASP A 88 -13.24 5.80 0.81
C ASP A 88 -13.20 4.64 -0.20
N MET A 89 -12.05 4.01 -0.30
CA MET A 89 -11.87 2.89 -1.23
C MET A 89 -12.30 1.59 -0.54
N ASN A 90 -13.38 1.01 -1.05
CA ASN A 90 -13.87 -0.28 -0.58
C ASN A 90 -12.80 -1.37 -0.77
N ALA A 91 -12.34 -1.96 0.33
CA ALA A 91 -11.39 -3.06 0.36
C ALA A 91 -10.04 -2.76 -0.36
N LEU A 92 -9.45 -1.59 -0.10
CA LEU A 92 -8.15 -1.14 -0.66
C LEU A 92 -7.07 -2.24 -0.75
N TYR A 93 -6.79 -2.94 0.35
CA TYR A 93 -5.76 -3.99 0.33
C TYR A 93 -6.15 -5.21 -0.50
N SER A 94 -7.43 -5.61 -0.47
CA SER A 94 -7.90 -6.72 -1.29
C SER A 94 -7.78 -6.40 -2.77
N ASP A 95 -8.12 -5.17 -3.17
CA ASP A 95 -7.94 -4.70 -4.54
C ASP A 95 -6.46 -4.68 -4.94
N ALA A 96 -5.58 -4.16 -4.07
CA ALA A 96 -4.13 -4.18 -4.29
C ALA A 96 -3.58 -5.61 -4.43
N MET A 97 -4.11 -6.57 -3.67
CA MET A 97 -3.74 -8.00 -3.77
C MET A 97 -4.20 -8.68 -5.06
N THR A 98 -5.09 -8.05 -5.85
CA THR A 98 -5.43 -8.55 -7.20
C THR A 98 -4.43 -8.11 -8.27
N GLN A 99 -3.56 -7.16 -7.95
CA GLN A 99 -2.52 -6.66 -8.85
C GLN A 99 -1.31 -7.61 -8.90
N TYR A 100 -0.43 -7.41 -9.88
CA TYR A 100 0.80 -8.19 -10.00
C TYR A 100 1.74 -7.91 -8.81
N MET A 101 2.09 -8.97 -8.07
CA MET A 101 2.96 -8.90 -6.88
C MET A 101 4.23 -9.76 -7.04
N PRO A 102 5.36 -9.35 -6.43
CA PRO A 102 6.59 -10.13 -6.49
C PRO A 102 6.46 -11.43 -5.68
N THR A 103 6.76 -12.58 -6.30
CA THR A 103 6.76 -13.90 -5.64
C THR A 103 8.15 -14.37 -5.22
N LYS A 104 9.21 -13.71 -5.70
CA LYS A 104 10.61 -14.02 -5.38
C LYS A 104 11.51 -12.80 -5.54
N ILE A 105 12.53 -12.71 -4.69
CA ILE A 105 13.60 -11.71 -4.82
C ILE A 105 14.81 -12.36 -5.51
N LEU A 106 15.20 -11.83 -6.67
CA LEU A 106 16.23 -12.41 -7.53
C LEU A 106 17.65 -12.09 -7.05
N SER A 107 18.18 -10.94 -7.42
CA SER A 107 19.53 -10.50 -7.08
C SER A 107 19.63 -8.98 -7.18
N LYS A 108 20.63 -8.40 -6.52
CA LYS A 108 21.01 -7.01 -6.77
C LYS A 108 21.44 -6.86 -8.22
N VAL A 109 21.02 -5.77 -8.85
CA VAL A 109 21.30 -5.45 -10.25
C VAL A 109 22.23 -4.24 -10.28
N ALA A 110 23.22 -4.25 -11.16
CA ALA A 110 24.08 -3.09 -11.38
C ALA A 110 23.28 -1.99 -12.10
N LEU A 111 23.56 -0.72 -11.79
CA LEU A 111 22.77 0.42 -12.26
C LEU A 111 22.64 0.45 -13.79
N GLU A 112 23.71 0.14 -14.52
CA GLU A 112 23.72 0.12 -15.99
C GLU A 112 22.80 -0.94 -16.62
N LYS A 113 22.27 -1.87 -15.84
CA LYS A 113 21.34 -2.91 -16.29
C LYS A 113 19.89 -2.62 -15.93
N ILE A 114 19.63 -1.56 -15.17
CA ILE A 114 18.27 -1.15 -14.82
C ILE A 114 17.70 -0.42 -16.05
N PRO A 115 16.57 -0.89 -16.62
CA PRO A 115 15.92 -0.18 -17.73
C PRO A 115 15.39 1.16 -17.24
N ASP A 116 15.00 2.02 -18.18
CA ASP A 116 14.23 3.21 -17.82
C ASP A 116 12.98 2.81 -17.03
N ILE A 117 12.88 3.29 -15.79
CA ILE A 117 11.84 2.91 -14.83
C ILE A 117 10.46 3.29 -15.38
N GLN A 118 10.37 4.39 -16.13
CA GLN A 118 9.11 4.83 -16.73
C GLN A 118 8.61 3.92 -17.86
N SER A 119 9.49 3.06 -18.39
CA SER A 119 9.15 2.11 -19.45
C SER A 119 8.64 0.76 -18.93
N ILE A 120 8.70 0.53 -17.62
CA ILE A 120 8.30 -0.75 -17.01
C ILE A 120 6.79 -0.81 -16.88
N VAL A 121 6.17 -1.76 -17.58
CA VAL A 121 4.72 -1.98 -17.51
C VAL A 121 4.30 -2.65 -16.18
N PRO A 122 3.09 -2.40 -15.66
CA PRO A 122 2.65 -2.94 -14.37
C PRO A 122 2.65 -4.47 -14.25
N ASP A 123 2.45 -5.18 -15.38
CA ASP A 123 2.42 -6.64 -15.47
C ASP A 123 3.76 -7.25 -15.90
N ALA A 124 4.84 -6.45 -15.85
CA ALA A 124 6.16 -6.90 -16.21
C ALA A 124 6.59 -8.10 -15.36
N LYS A 125 7.20 -9.10 -16.01
CA LYS A 125 7.72 -10.30 -15.36
C LYS A 125 8.79 -10.01 -14.30
N ILE A 126 9.48 -8.88 -14.44
CA ILE A 126 10.57 -8.43 -13.56
C ILE A 126 10.28 -7.00 -13.12
N GLY A 127 10.11 -6.80 -11.81
CA GLY A 127 10.07 -5.49 -11.17
C GLY A 127 11.38 -5.16 -10.45
N TYR A 128 11.49 -3.92 -9.97
CA TYR A 128 12.69 -3.40 -9.29
C TYR A 128 12.29 -2.70 -8.00
N ILE A 129 13.07 -2.93 -6.94
CA ILE A 129 13.04 -2.12 -5.72
C ILE A 129 14.27 -1.23 -5.80
N LEU A 130 14.06 0.09 -5.67
CA LEU A 130 15.10 1.08 -5.85
C LEU A 130 15.38 1.78 -4.53
N GLU A 131 16.66 1.85 -4.19
CA GLU A 131 17.18 2.67 -3.10
C GLU A 131 17.90 3.84 -3.76
N VAL A 132 17.39 5.05 -3.58
CA VAL A 132 17.82 6.25 -4.32
C VAL A 132 17.93 7.44 -3.39
N ASP A 133 18.87 8.33 -3.69
CA ASP A 133 18.89 9.68 -3.15
C ASP A 133 17.93 10.56 -3.98
N LEU A 134 17.01 11.26 -3.31
CA LEU A 134 16.02 12.11 -3.96
C LEU A 134 16.32 13.59 -3.70
N GLU A 135 16.43 14.37 -4.77
CA GLU A 135 16.49 15.83 -4.69
C GLU A 135 15.22 16.43 -5.30
N VAL A 136 14.45 17.15 -4.49
CA VAL A 136 13.23 17.85 -4.94
C VAL A 136 13.50 19.35 -4.98
N SER A 137 13.38 19.92 -6.17
CA SER A 137 13.54 21.36 -6.38
C SER A 137 12.57 22.17 -5.52
N VAL A 138 13.05 23.25 -4.91
CA VAL A 138 12.29 24.08 -3.94
C VAL A 138 10.95 24.58 -4.50
N HIS A 139 10.88 24.93 -5.78
CA HIS A 139 9.65 25.41 -6.40
C HIS A 139 8.53 24.35 -6.49
N MET A 140 8.85 23.07 -6.25
CA MET A 140 7.89 21.97 -6.22
C MET A 140 7.40 21.64 -4.80
N HIS A 141 7.95 22.27 -3.76
CA HIS A 141 7.58 21.93 -2.37
C HIS A 141 6.11 22.23 -2.09
N ASP A 142 5.60 23.38 -2.54
CA ASP A 142 4.19 23.75 -2.39
C ASP A 142 3.26 22.78 -3.15
N PHE A 143 3.73 22.23 -4.28
CA PHE A 143 2.95 21.27 -5.07
C PHE A 143 2.76 19.94 -4.34
N PHE A 144 3.77 19.50 -3.58
CA PHE A 144 3.72 18.26 -2.80
C PHE A 144 3.28 18.46 -1.35
N ALA A 145 2.88 19.67 -0.96
CA ALA A 145 2.48 19.97 0.42
C ALA A 145 1.33 19.08 0.90
N ASP A 146 0.38 18.77 0.01
CA ASP A 146 -0.76 17.93 0.35
C ASP A 146 -0.45 16.43 0.32
N TYR A 147 0.60 16.03 -0.39
CA TYR A 147 1.01 14.63 -0.54
C TYR A 147 2.53 14.53 -0.68
N PRO A 148 3.28 14.48 0.44
CA PRO A 148 4.73 14.47 0.40
C PRO A 148 5.24 13.19 -0.23
N LEU A 149 6.30 13.33 -1.01
CA LEU A 149 6.95 12.22 -1.70
C LEU A 149 7.79 11.41 -0.72
N VAL A 150 7.76 10.08 -0.89
CA VAL A 150 8.73 9.13 -0.31
C VAL A 150 8.92 9.29 1.21
N PRO A 151 7.88 9.04 2.04
CA PRO A 151 8.01 9.13 3.49
C PRO A 151 9.02 8.13 4.04
N GLU A 152 9.90 8.61 4.91
CA GLU A 152 10.86 7.79 5.64
C GLU A 152 10.30 7.32 6.98
N LYS A 153 10.62 6.08 7.35
CA LYS A 153 10.32 5.56 8.68
C LYS A 153 11.30 6.18 9.67
N GLN A 154 10.81 7.07 10.53
CA GLN A 154 11.61 7.73 11.56
C GLN A 154 11.06 7.43 12.96
N ILE A 155 11.95 7.40 13.95
CA ILE A 155 11.56 7.35 15.35
C ILE A 155 11.38 8.80 15.79
N VAL A 156 10.19 9.15 16.28
CA VAL A 156 9.93 10.47 16.84
C VAL A 156 10.67 10.55 18.19
N PRO A 157 11.62 11.49 18.37
CA PRO A 157 12.30 11.65 19.65
C PRO A 157 11.31 12.13 20.72
N GLU A 158 11.45 11.61 21.94
CA GLU A 158 10.73 12.10 23.11
C GLU A 158 11.47 13.35 23.62
N ASP A 159 10.94 14.55 23.32
CA ASP A 159 11.28 15.80 24.01
C ASP A 159 10.25 16.11 25.11
#